data_AF-A0A7Y1VZT4-F1
#
_entry.id   AF-A0A7Y1VZT4-F1
#
_cell.length_a   1.000
_cell.length_b   1.000
_cell.length_c   1.000
_cell.angle_alpha   90.00
_cell.angle_beta   90.00
_cell.angle_gamma   90.00
#
_symmetry.space_group_name_H-M   'P 1'
#
loop_
_entity.id
_entity.type
_entity.pdbx_description
1 polymer ?
#
loop_
_entity_poly.entity_id
_entity_poly.type
_entity_poly.pdbx_seq_one_letter_code
_entity_poly.pdbx_strand_id
1 'polypeptide(L)'
;MLFNTPIFFFFFIIFLFFYGFVFLRRTPRVYFILIASLVFYGAWNYKFIPLLVGSAVGDYFFALAIAAAGTQRRKKLWLTASVVMNLGILAVFKYADFAIQSVAEFLQLFGYNASPNLLNFVLPVGISFYTFQSLSYTIDVYRGDMEPRRGLVQFTAALAFFPQLVAGPILRARQILPQMHAIPRPEWGLAKHGFLLITAGLLKKTAADLLARPVALAFDSEGPVSLLETWTGVVA
;
A
#
# COMPACT_ATOMS: atom_id res chain seq x y z
N MET A 1 -5.51 -9.02 -7.86
CA MET A 1 -4.62 -9.87 -8.69
C MET A 1 -3.37 -10.17 -7.89
N LEU A 2 -2.97 -11.44 -7.70
CA LEU A 2 -1.78 -11.81 -6.92
C LEU A 2 -0.55 -11.94 -7.83
N PHE A 3 0.63 -11.56 -7.34
CA PHE A 3 1.88 -11.49 -8.12
C PHE A 3 2.38 -12.84 -8.67
N ASN A 4 1.98 -13.95 -8.07
CA ASN A 4 2.36 -15.31 -8.50
C ASN A 4 1.32 -15.97 -9.42
N THR A 5 0.31 -15.23 -9.90
CA THR A 5 -0.78 -15.80 -10.72
C THR A 5 -0.55 -15.57 -12.23
N PRO A 6 -1.00 -16.48 -13.11
CA PRO A 6 -0.92 -16.30 -14.57
C PRO A 6 -1.56 -14.99 -15.06
N ILE A 7 -2.67 -14.59 -14.41
CA ILE A 7 -3.38 -13.34 -14.72
C ILE A 7 -2.47 -12.13 -14.51
N PHE A 8 -1.68 -12.11 -13.43
CA PHE A 8 -0.70 -11.06 -13.20
C PHE A 8 0.39 -11.03 -14.27
N PHE A 9 0.94 -12.18 -14.66
CA PHE A 9 1.95 -12.22 -15.71
C PHE A 9 1.42 -11.69 -17.04
N PHE A 10 0.19 -12.06 -17.42
CA PHE A 10 -0.45 -11.53 -18.61
C PHE A 10 -0.62 -10.00 -18.55
N PHE A 11 -1.15 -9.49 -17.44
CA PHE A 11 -1.24 -8.05 -17.18
C PHE A 11 0.13 -7.37 -17.25
N PHE A 12 1.15 -7.97 -16.64
CA PHE A 12 2.50 -7.42 -16.55
C PHE A 12 3.21 -7.38 -17.91
N ILE A 13 3.04 -8.41 -18.75
CA ILE A 13 3.58 -8.43 -20.13
C ILE A 13 2.94 -7.31 -20.95
N ILE A 14 1.62 -7.16 -20.89
CA ILE A 14 0.91 -6.05 -21.54
C ILE A 14 1.45 -4.72 -21.02
N PHE A 15 1.57 -4.58 -19.70
CA PHE A 15 2.12 -3.38 -19.08
C PHE A 15 3.52 -3.05 -19.61
N LEU A 16 4.44 -4.02 -19.65
CA LEU A 16 5.80 -3.82 -20.15
C LEU A 16 5.83 -3.45 -21.63
N PHE A 17 5.00 -4.07 -22.45
CA PHE A 17 4.90 -3.76 -23.88
C PHE A 17 4.49 -2.30 -24.10
N PHE A 18 3.40 -1.86 -23.47
CA PHE A 18 2.92 -0.48 -23.60
C PHE A 18 3.86 0.53 -22.95
N TYR A 19 4.42 0.22 -21.78
CA TYR A 19 5.39 1.07 -21.08
C TYR A 19 6.68 1.26 -21.89
N GLY A 20 7.18 0.18 -22.49
CA GLY A 20 8.45 0.14 -23.21
C GLY A 20 8.39 0.72 -24.62
N PHE A 21 7.31 0.42 -25.36
CA PHE A 21 7.26 0.65 -26.81
C PHE A 21 6.21 1.68 -27.25
N VAL A 22 5.12 1.87 -26.49
CA VAL A 22 4.03 2.77 -26.88
C VAL A 22 4.19 4.14 -26.22
N PHE A 23 4.33 4.17 -24.89
CA PHE A 23 4.41 5.42 -24.13
C PHE A 23 5.85 5.90 -23.97
N LEU A 24 6.41 6.43 -25.06
CA LEU A 24 7.80 6.93 -25.10
C LEU A 24 7.98 8.33 -24.49
N ARG A 25 6.91 9.13 -24.45
CA ARG A 25 6.92 10.48 -23.85
C ARG A 25 6.59 10.41 -22.36
N ARG A 26 7.14 11.35 -21.57
CA ARG A 26 6.98 11.38 -20.10
C ARG A 26 5.52 11.46 -19.67
N THR A 27 4.77 12.43 -20.18
CA THR A 27 3.40 12.69 -19.71
C THR A 27 2.46 11.49 -19.93
N PRO A 28 2.31 10.93 -21.16
CA PRO A 28 1.49 9.74 -21.38
C PRO A 28 1.92 8.54 -20.52
N ARG A 29 3.22 8.40 -20.26
CA ARG A 29 3.75 7.31 -19.43
C ARG A 29 3.29 7.40 -17.97
N VAL A 30 3.26 8.59 -17.37
CA VAL A 30 2.74 8.76 -15.99
C VAL A 30 1.26 8.37 -15.94
N TYR A 31 0.45 8.83 -16.90
CA TYR A 31 -0.97 8.46 -16.98
C TYR A 31 -1.14 6.96 -17.16
N PHE A 32 -0.33 6.33 -18.01
CA PHE A 32 -0.37 4.90 -18.21
C PHE A 32 -0.02 4.13 -16.91
N ILE A 33 1.02 4.55 -16.18
CA ILE A 33 1.36 3.97 -14.88
C ILE A 33 0.19 4.10 -13.91
N LEU A 34 -0.43 5.28 -13.82
CA LEU A 34 -1.58 5.50 -12.94
C LEU A 34 -2.74 4.58 -13.33
N ILE A 35 -3.14 4.56 -14.60
CA ILE A 35 -4.27 3.74 -15.08
C ILE A 35 -3.98 2.26 -14.84
N ALA A 36 -2.81 1.77 -15.23
CA ALA A 36 -2.42 0.38 -14.99
C ALA A 36 -2.45 0.03 -13.50
N SER A 37 -2.01 0.97 -12.65
CA SER A 37 -2.03 0.77 -11.20
C SER A 37 -3.45 0.73 -10.63
N LEU A 38 -4.35 1.59 -11.11
CA LEU A 38 -5.76 1.58 -10.70
C LEU A 38 -6.50 0.33 -11.22
N VAL A 39 -6.17 -0.15 -12.41
CA VAL A 39 -6.70 -1.43 -12.95
C VAL A 39 -6.24 -2.60 -12.07
N PHE A 40 -4.95 -2.66 -11.74
CA PHE A 40 -4.42 -3.70 -10.85
C PHE A 40 -5.09 -3.66 -9.48
N TYR A 41 -5.26 -2.48 -8.89
CA TYR A 41 -5.94 -2.29 -7.61
C TYR A 41 -7.43 -2.66 -7.68
N GLY A 42 -8.12 -2.21 -8.72
CA GLY A 42 -9.53 -2.50 -8.96
C GLY A 42 -9.83 -3.97 -9.22
N ALA A 43 -8.86 -4.71 -9.77
CA ALA A 43 -8.94 -6.16 -9.91
C ALA A 43 -8.90 -6.91 -8.57
N TRP A 44 -8.56 -6.24 -7.46
CA TRP A 44 -8.86 -6.74 -6.12
C TRP A 44 -10.27 -6.31 -5.69
N ASN A 45 -10.54 -5.00 -5.65
CA ASN A 45 -11.89 -4.47 -5.42
C ASN A 45 -11.98 -3.00 -5.87
N TYR A 46 -12.72 -2.75 -6.94
CA TYR A 46 -12.88 -1.42 -7.54
C TYR A 46 -13.55 -0.39 -6.62
N LYS A 47 -14.35 -0.83 -5.62
CA LYS A 47 -15.06 0.07 -4.69
C LYS A 47 -14.11 0.91 -3.84
N PHE A 48 -12.86 0.48 -3.68
CA PHE A 48 -11.86 1.19 -2.90
C PHE A 48 -10.97 2.13 -3.72
N ILE A 49 -11.12 2.17 -5.05
CA ILE A 49 -10.41 3.14 -5.90
C ILE A 49 -10.70 4.60 -5.44
N PRO A 50 -11.95 5.01 -5.18
CA PRO A 50 -12.23 6.35 -4.69
C PRO A 50 -11.55 6.67 -3.35
N LEU A 51 -11.38 5.67 -2.47
CA LEU A 51 -10.69 5.86 -1.19
C LEU A 51 -9.19 6.12 -1.42
N LEU A 52 -8.54 5.30 -2.25
CA LEU A 52 -7.12 5.45 -2.60
C LEU A 52 -6.85 6.79 -3.30
N VAL A 53 -7.61 7.08 -4.36
CA VAL A 53 -7.43 8.30 -5.15
C VAL A 53 -7.84 9.53 -4.35
N GLY A 54 -8.93 9.44 -3.58
CA GLY A 54 -9.42 10.53 -2.72
C GLY A 54 -8.42 10.89 -1.62
N SER A 55 -7.84 9.90 -0.94
CA SER A 55 -6.77 10.12 0.04
C SER A 55 -5.55 10.78 -0.62
N ALA A 56 -5.12 10.29 -1.79
CA ALA A 56 -3.99 10.87 -2.52
C ALA A 56 -4.28 12.33 -2.94
N VAL A 57 -5.48 12.61 -3.46
CA VAL A 57 -5.88 13.94 -3.89
C VAL A 57 -5.96 14.89 -2.69
N GLY A 58 -6.54 14.44 -1.57
CA GLY A 58 -6.63 15.20 -0.34
C GLY A 58 -5.25 15.63 0.18
N ASP A 59 -4.32 14.68 0.30
CA ASP A 59 -2.97 14.98 0.80
C ASP A 59 -2.11 15.78 -0.17
N TYR A 60 -2.33 15.64 -1.48
CA TYR A 60 -1.74 16.53 -2.46
C TYR A 60 -2.12 18.00 -2.18
N PHE A 61 -3.41 18.25 -1.97
CA PHE A 61 -3.89 19.61 -1.66
C PHE A 61 -3.48 20.07 -0.26
N PHE A 62 -3.47 19.19 0.74
CA PHE A 62 -2.96 19.56 2.08
C PHE A 62 -1.48 19.95 2.02
N ALA A 63 -0.64 19.21 1.31
CA ALA A 63 0.77 19.57 1.15
C ALA A 63 0.95 20.94 0.46
N LEU A 64 0.18 21.22 -0.59
CA LEU A 64 0.19 22.54 -1.24
C LEU A 64 -0.28 23.65 -0.28
N ALA A 65 -1.32 23.40 0.50
CA ALA A 65 -1.85 24.35 1.48
C ALA A 65 -0.88 24.61 2.63
N ILE A 66 -0.15 23.58 3.09
CA ILE A 66 0.95 23.71 4.07
C ILE A 66 2.05 24.61 3.51
N ALA A 67 2.47 24.39 2.26
CA ALA A 67 3.53 25.19 1.67
C ALA A 67 3.11 26.64 1.41
N ALA A 68 1.87 26.86 0.97
CA ALA A 68 1.32 28.19 0.72
C ALA A 68 0.96 28.96 2.01
N ALA A 69 0.94 28.30 3.17
CA ALA A 69 0.57 28.93 4.44
C ALA A 69 1.66 29.90 4.92
N GLY A 70 1.33 31.19 4.98
CA GLY A 70 2.23 32.25 5.46
C GLY A 70 2.47 32.28 6.98
N THR A 71 1.79 31.45 7.77
CA THR A 71 1.99 31.38 9.24
C THR A 71 2.11 29.95 9.73
N GLN A 72 2.91 29.73 10.78
CA GLN A 72 3.09 28.40 11.37
C GLN A 72 1.80 27.79 11.90
N ARG A 73 0.89 28.62 12.43
CA ARG A 73 -0.43 28.16 12.88
C ARG A 73 -1.25 27.57 11.74
N ARG A 74 -1.24 28.19 10.56
CA ARG A 74 -1.93 27.67 9.37
C ARG A 74 -1.27 26.39 8.84
N LYS A 75 0.07 26.33 8.81
CA LYS A 75 0.80 25.09 8.47
C LYS A 75 0.38 23.92 9.36
N LYS A 76 0.35 24.15 10.67
CA LYS A 76 -0.05 23.14 11.65
C LYS A 76 -1.51 22.71 11.47
N LEU A 77 -2.43 23.65 11.17
CA LEU A 77 -3.83 23.33 10.90
C LEU A 77 -3.98 22.35 9.72
N TRP A 78 -3.33 22.64 8.59
CA TRP A 78 -3.39 21.79 7.40
C TRP A 78 -2.72 20.43 7.61
N LEU A 79 -1.58 20.40 8.33
CA LEU A 79 -0.96 19.14 8.72
C LEU A 79 -1.91 18.32 9.61
N THR A 80 -2.51 18.92 10.63
CA THR A 80 -3.47 18.23 11.51
C THR A 80 -4.66 17.70 10.72
N ALA A 81 -5.19 18.46 9.76
CA ALA A 81 -6.27 18.00 8.90
C ALA A 81 -5.88 16.76 8.07
N SER A 82 -4.69 16.77 7.46
CA SER A 82 -4.14 15.59 6.74
C SER A 82 -3.96 14.39 7.67
N VAL A 83 -3.41 14.60 8.87
CA VAL A 83 -3.18 13.55 9.86
C VAL A 83 -4.50 12.94 10.32
N VAL A 84 -5.50 13.77 10.64
CA VAL A 84 -6.83 13.32 11.07
C VAL A 84 -7.54 12.56 9.95
N MET A 85 -7.45 13.03 8.69
CA MET A 85 -8.02 12.31 7.55
C MET A 85 -7.40 10.91 7.40
N ASN A 86 -6.07 10.84 7.36
CA ASN A 86 -5.33 9.59 7.14
C ASN A 86 -5.52 8.58 8.28
N LEU A 87 -5.31 9.02 9.52
CA LEU A 87 -5.47 8.17 10.69
C LEU A 87 -6.94 7.85 10.95
N GLY A 88 -7.87 8.74 10.61
CA GLY A 88 -9.30 8.49 10.68
C GLY A 88 -9.73 7.38 9.73
N ILE A 89 -9.29 7.44 8.46
CA ILE A 89 -9.52 6.36 7.49
C ILE A 89 -8.94 5.03 8.01
N LEU A 90 -7.70 5.04 8.49
CA LEU A 90 -7.07 3.82 9.02
C LEU A 90 -7.78 3.29 10.27
N ALA A 91 -8.19 4.15 11.19
CA ALA A 91 -8.91 3.77 12.40
C ALA A 91 -10.25 3.12 12.07
N VAL A 92 -11.03 3.71 11.16
CA VAL A 92 -12.34 3.19 10.75
C VAL A 92 -12.22 1.82 10.09
N PHE A 93 -11.30 1.66 9.12
CA PHE A 93 -11.22 0.41 8.36
C PHE A 93 -10.46 -0.71 9.08
N LYS A 94 -9.51 -0.39 9.96
CA LYS A 94 -8.62 -1.39 10.56
C LYS A 94 -8.92 -1.67 12.03
N TYR A 95 -9.39 -0.67 12.78
CA TYR A 95 -9.46 -0.74 14.24
C TYR A 95 -10.85 -0.51 14.82
N ALA A 96 -11.86 -0.14 14.02
CA ALA A 96 -13.18 0.16 14.54
C ALA A 96 -13.83 -1.05 15.22
N ASP A 97 -13.87 -2.21 14.56
CA ASP A 97 -14.47 -3.41 15.14
C ASP A 97 -13.72 -3.90 16.38
N PHE A 98 -12.38 -3.84 16.36
CA PHE A 98 -11.56 -4.12 17.54
C PHE A 98 -11.91 -3.18 18.70
N ALA A 99 -12.00 -1.87 18.45
CA ALA A 99 -12.34 -0.89 19.48
C ALA A 99 -13.75 -1.09 20.02
N ILE A 100 -14.72 -1.38 19.14
CA ILE A 100 -16.11 -1.67 19.52
C ILE A 100 -16.17 -2.92 20.42
N GLN A 101 -15.45 -3.99 20.06
CA GLN A 101 -15.36 -5.21 20.86
C GLN A 101 -14.71 -4.95 22.22
N SER A 102 -13.56 -4.27 22.26
CA SER A 102 -12.87 -3.96 23.52
C SER A 102 -13.73 -3.12 24.47
N VAL A 103 -14.52 -2.17 23.95
CA VAL A 103 -15.45 -1.39 24.78
C VAL A 103 -16.58 -2.27 25.32
N ALA A 104 -17.14 -3.17 24.51
CA ALA A 104 -18.18 -4.08 24.96
C ALA A 104 -17.67 -5.06 26.03
N GLU A 105 -16.48 -5.64 25.84
CA GLU A 105 -15.81 -6.49 26.83
C GLU A 105 -15.53 -5.73 28.13
N PHE A 106 -15.08 -4.47 28.04
CA PHE A 106 -14.87 -3.63 29.21
C PHE A 106 -16.18 -3.35 29.98
N LEU A 107 -17.28 -3.07 29.28
CA LEU A 107 -18.60 -2.86 29.89
C LEU A 107 -19.15 -4.11 30.57
N GLN A 108 -18.85 -5.31 30.05
CA GLN A 108 -19.22 -6.58 30.67
C GLN A 108 -18.60 -6.74 32.06
N LEU A 109 -17.39 -6.21 32.30
CA LEU A 109 -16.76 -6.21 33.63
C LEU A 109 -17.58 -5.43 34.67
N PHE A 110 -18.39 -4.47 34.24
CA PHE A 110 -19.30 -3.70 35.09
C PHE A 110 -20.73 -4.26 35.10
N GLY A 111 -20.94 -5.47 34.57
CA GLY A 111 -22.24 -6.14 34.52
C GLY A 111 -23.15 -5.66 33.38
N TYR A 112 -22.65 -4.83 32.47
CA TYR A 112 -23.40 -4.40 31.28
C TYR A 112 -23.12 -5.34 30.11
N ASN A 113 -24.10 -6.20 29.79
CA ASN A 113 -24.05 -7.04 28.60
C ASN A 113 -24.36 -6.22 27.34
N ALA A 114 -23.33 -5.61 26.76
CA ALA A 114 -23.42 -4.98 25.45
C ALA A 114 -23.23 -6.02 24.34
N SER A 115 -24.18 -6.10 23.41
CA SER A 115 -24.08 -6.86 22.15
C SER A 115 -23.89 -5.86 20.99
N PRO A 116 -22.68 -5.34 20.77
CA PRO A 116 -22.48 -4.30 19.77
C PRO A 116 -22.63 -4.86 18.34
N ASN A 117 -23.24 -4.06 17.46
CA ASN A 117 -23.21 -4.33 16.03
C ASN A 117 -21.86 -3.91 15.46
N LEU A 118 -21.12 -4.87 14.91
CA LEU A 118 -19.85 -4.63 14.24
C LEU A 118 -20.07 -4.08 12.82
N LEU A 119 -19.16 -3.24 12.36
CA LEU A 119 -19.18 -2.64 11.03
C LEU A 119 -18.81 -3.66 9.96
N ASN A 120 -17.90 -4.59 10.26
CA ASN A 120 -17.42 -5.65 9.38
C ASN A 120 -16.95 -5.13 8.02
N PHE A 121 -16.25 -3.98 8.03
CA PHE A 121 -15.73 -3.41 6.79
C PHE A 121 -14.62 -4.28 6.20
N VAL A 122 -14.71 -4.49 4.87
CA VAL A 122 -13.64 -5.16 4.13
C VAL A 122 -12.39 -4.27 4.16
N LEU A 123 -11.28 -4.81 4.69
CA LEU A 123 -10.02 -4.09 4.80
C LEU A 123 -9.43 -3.81 3.40
N PRO A 124 -9.22 -2.54 3.01
CA PRO A 124 -8.64 -2.22 1.72
C PRO A 124 -7.18 -2.67 1.65
N VAL A 125 -6.83 -3.40 0.57
CA VAL A 125 -5.44 -3.78 0.33
C VAL A 125 -4.56 -2.53 0.28
N GLY A 126 -3.40 -2.59 0.93
CA GLY A 126 -2.44 -1.50 0.89
C GLY A 126 -2.79 -0.30 1.77
N ILE A 127 -3.91 -0.28 2.51
CA ILE A 127 -4.37 0.88 3.29
C ILE A 127 -3.29 1.47 4.18
N SER A 128 -2.62 0.65 4.97
CA SER A 128 -1.53 1.12 5.83
C SER A 128 -0.37 1.72 5.01
N PHE A 129 0.01 1.12 3.89
CA PHE A 129 1.14 1.57 3.08
C PHE A 129 0.90 2.95 2.48
N TYR A 130 -0.21 3.15 1.76
CA TYR A 130 -0.48 4.45 1.14
C TYR A 130 -0.79 5.51 2.20
N THR A 131 -1.43 5.18 3.33
CA THR A 131 -1.65 6.10 4.44
C THR A 131 -0.32 6.59 5.03
N PHE A 132 0.62 5.69 5.33
CA PHE A 132 1.93 6.09 5.87
C PHE A 132 2.80 6.84 4.86
N GLN A 133 2.74 6.46 3.59
CA GLN A 133 3.43 7.19 2.52
C GLN A 133 2.88 8.62 2.37
N SER A 134 1.56 8.78 2.46
CA SER A 134 0.89 10.08 2.38
C SER A 134 1.17 10.96 3.60
N LEU A 135 1.11 10.39 4.80
CA LEU A 135 1.50 11.08 6.05
C LEU A 135 2.96 11.52 6.02
N SER A 136 3.87 10.65 5.57
CA SER A 136 5.29 11.01 5.43
C SER A 136 5.44 12.23 4.53
N TYR A 137 4.70 12.30 3.42
CA TYR A 137 4.76 13.43 2.51
C TYR A 137 4.33 14.75 3.16
N THR A 138 3.15 14.78 3.79
CA THR A 138 2.63 16.02 4.39
C THR A 138 3.45 16.46 5.60
N ILE A 139 4.00 15.52 6.38
CA ILE A 139 4.94 15.79 7.47
C ILE A 139 6.27 16.34 6.95
N ASP A 140 6.86 15.72 5.92
CA ASP A 140 8.12 16.16 5.33
C ASP A 140 7.98 17.58 4.74
N VAL A 141 6.85 17.88 4.08
CA VAL A 141 6.54 19.23 3.57
C VAL A 141 6.33 20.24 4.70
N TYR A 142 5.66 19.85 5.79
CA TYR A 142 5.50 20.71 6.96
C TYR A 142 6.84 21.06 7.63
N ARG A 143 7.75 20.08 7.75
CA ARG A 143 9.08 20.25 8.33
C ARG A 143 10.04 21.02 7.45
N GLY A 144 9.75 21.12 6.14
CA GLY A 144 10.67 21.69 5.15
C GLY A 144 11.75 20.70 4.68
N ASP A 145 11.62 19.41 5.01
CA ASP A 145 12.51 18.34 4.56
C ASP A 145 12.31 18.02 3.06
N MET A 146 11.21 18.48 2.48
CA MET A 146 10.82 18.31 1.09
C MET A 146 9.95 19.48 0.61
N GLU A 147 10.27 20.03 -0.57
CA GLU A 147 9.39 20.96 -1.28
C GLU A 147 8.14 20.23 -1.81
N PRO A 148 6.94 20.85 -1.74
CA PRO A 148 5.75 20.26 -2.32
C PRO A 148 5.92 20.09 -3.83
N ARG A 149 5.80 18.86 -4.30
CA ARG A 149 5.88 18.58 -5.74
C ARG A 149 4.55 18.92 -6.40
N ARG A 150 4.60 19.69 -7.50
CA ARG A 150 3.42 20.03 -8.31
C ARG A 150 3.15 18.93 -9.32
N GLY A 151 1.89 18.51 -9.42
CA GLY A 151 1.44 17.48 -10.37
C GLY A 151 0.63 16.39 -9.68
N LEU A 152 -0.69 16.58 -9.67
CA LEU A 152 -1.62 15.65 -9.03
C LEU A 152 -1.47 14.23 -9.59
N VAL A 153 -1.29 14.10 -10.91
CA VAL A 153 -1.18 12.79 -11.57
C VAL A 153 0.08 12.04 -11.11
N GLN A 154 1.23 12.72 -11.02
CA GLN A 154 2.48 12.12 -10.54
C GLN A 154 2.36 11.72 -9.07
N PHE A 155 1.71 12.54 -8.25
CA PHE A 155 1.46 12.22 -6.85
C PHE A 155 0.57 10.99 -6.69
N THR A 156 -0.58 10.98 -7.35
CA THR A 156 -1.50 9.83 -7.30
C THR A 156 -0.87 8.59 -7.91
N ALA A 157 -0.09 8.71 -8.98
CA ALA A 157 0.65 7.58 -9.57
C ALA A 157 1.70 7.01 -8.62
N ALA A 158 2.42 7.87 -7.88
CA ALA A 158 3.40 7.45 -6.88
C ALA A 158 2.74 6.69 -5.71
N LEU A 159 1.58 7.14 -5.26
CA LEU A 159 0.86 6.52 -4.16
C LEU A 159 0.18 5.22 -4.58
N ALA A 160 -0.40 5.18 -5.79
CA ALA A 160 -1.11 4.02 -6.30
C ALA A 160 -0.19 2.95 -6.92
N PHE A 161 1.11 3.20 -7.06
CA PHE A 161 2.03 2.39 -7.86
C PHE A 161 1.96 0.89 -7.51
N PHE A 162 1.37 0.10 -8.40
CA PHE A 162 0.99 -1.29 -8.10
C PHE A 162 2.12 -2.22 -7.65
N PRO A 163 3.38 -2.09 -8.14
CA PRO A 163 4.46 -2.97 -7.68
C PRO A 163 4.77 -2.80 -6.20
N GLN A 164 4.49 -1.63 -5.63
CA GLN A 164 4.76 -1.31 -4.24
C GLN A 164 3.52 -1.42 -3.36
N LEU A 165 2.35 -1.02 -3.87
CA LEU A 165 1.14 -0.76 -3.08
C LEU A 165 0.69 -1.90 -2.14
N VAL A 166 0.93 -3.16 -2.54
CA VAL A 166 0.40 -4.33 -1.82
C VAL A 166 1.37 -4.89 -0.78
N ALA A 167 2.67 -4.91 -1.08
CA ALA A 167 3.66 -5.66 -0.30
C ALA A 167 5.09 -5.09 -0.38
N GLY A 168 5.28 -3.88 -0.91
CA GLY A 168 6.58 -3.23 -0.93
C GLY A 168 6.96 -2.68 0.45
N PRO A 169 8.24 -2.42 0.73
CA PRO A 169 8.62 -1.66 1.91
C PRO A 169 7.89 -0.30 1.93
N ILE A 170 7.63 0.25 3.12
CA ILE A 170 7.04 1.59 3.24
C ILE A 170 8.08 2.60 2.71
N LEU A 171 7.96 2.97 1.43
CA LEU A 171 8.82 3.98 0.82
C LEU A 171 8.35 5.38 1.23
N ARG A 172 9.33 6.25 1.48
CA ARG A 172 9.03 7.66 1.70
C ARG A 172 8.71 8.33 0.38
N ALA A 173 7.77 9.27 0.40
CA ALA A 173 7.40 10.04 -0.80
C ALA A 173 8.61 10.71 -1.47
N ARG A 174 9.61 11.15 -0.70
CA ARG A 174 10.85 11.74 -1.21
C ARG A 174 11.66 10.81 -2.12
N GLN A 175 11.50 9.49 -2.01
CA GLN A 175 12.22 8.51 -2.84
C GLN A 175 11.49 8.22 -4.16
N ILE A 176 10.17 8.05 -4.12
CA ILE A 176 9.37 7.64 -5.28
C ILE A 176 8.86 8.81 -6.12
N LEU A 177 8.47 9.92 -5.48
CA LEU A 177 7.82 11.03 -6.17
C LEU A 177 8.75 11.70 -7.21
N PRO A 178 10.06 11.94 -6.95
CA PRO A 178 10.96 12.45 -7.98
C PRO A 178 11.03 11.56 -9.23
N GLN A 179 10.93 10.23 -9.05
CA GLN A 179 10.95 9.27 -10.17
C GLN A 179 9.69 9.38 -11.03
N MET A 180 8.55 9.75 -10.45
CA MET A 180 7.31 10.01 -11.22
C MET A 180 7.35 11.34 -11.98
N HIS A 181 8.10 12.34 -11.52
CA HIS A 181 8.30 13.61 -12.25
C HIS A 181 9.35 13.48 -13.36
N ALA A 182 10.35 12.64 -13.17
CA ALA A 182 11.45 12.44 -14.10
C ALA A 182 11.59 10.95 -14.48
N ILE A 183 10.51 10.37 -15.01
CA ILE A 183 10.50 8.94 -15.36
C ILE A 183 11.64 8.64 -16.34
N PRO A 184 12.58 7.73 -15.99
CA PRO A 184 13.68 7.37 -16.85
C PRO A 184 13.20 6.59 -18.06
N ARG A 185 14.00 6.57 -19.13
CA ARG A 185 13.74 5.67 -20.26
C ARG A 185 14.04 4.22 -19.84
N PRO A 186 13.26 3.24 -20.32
CA PRO A 186 13.59 1.84 -20.10
C PRO A 186 14.98 1.56 -20.68
N GLU A 187 15.86 1.03 -19.84
CA GLU A 187 17.19 0.59 -20.25
C GLU A 187 17.27 -0.93 -20.14
N TRP A 188 17.93 -1.57 -21.10
CA TRP A 188 18.06 -3.02 -21.13
C TRP A 188 18.77 -3.57 -19.88
N GLY A 189 19.76 -2.85 -19.35
CA GLY A 189 20.43 -3.21 -18.10
C GLY A 189 19.46 -3.30 -16.91
N LEU A 190 18.58 -2.31 -16.75
CA LEU A 190 17.55 -2.29 -15.70
C LEU A 190 16.49 -3.38 -15.92
N ALA A 191 16.11 -3.64 -17.17
CA ALA A 191 15.15 -4.71 -17.51
C ALA A 191 15.69 -6.10 -17.12
N LYS A 192 16.97 -6.39 -17.42
CA LYS A 192 17.62 -7.65 -17.00
C LYS A 192 17.65 -7.81 -15.48
N HIS A 193 18.04 -6.76 -14.76
CA HIS A 193 18.05 -6.78 -13.30
C HIS A 193 16.64 -7.01 -12.73
N GLY A 194 15.63 -6.33 -13.28
CA GLY A 194 14.23 -6.53 -12.90
C GLY A 194 13.77 -7.97 -13.13
N PHE A 195 14.09 -8.56 -14.28
CA PHE A 195 13.76 -9.95 -14.57
C PHE A 195 14.42 -10.92 -13.58
N LEU A 196 15.72 -10.73 -13.29
CA LEU A 196 16.44 -11.54 -12.31
C LEU A 196 15.80 -11.46 -10.91
N LEU A 197 15.42 -10.26 -10.47
CA LEU A 197 14.73 -10.07 -9.18
C LEU A 197 13.36 -10.75 -9.15
N ILE A 198 12.60 -10.68 -10.24
CA ILE A 198 11.30 -11.35 -10.36
C ILE A 198 11.49 -12.87 -10.29
N THR A 199 12.41 -13.44 -11.08
CA THR A 199 12.68 -14.88 -11.07
C THR A 199 13.15 -15.35 -9.70
N ALA A 200 14.10 -14.66 -9.07
CA ALA A 200 14.57 -14.99 -7.73
C ALA A 200 13.44 -14.88 -6.68
N GLY A 201 12.58 -13.87 -6.79
CA GLY A 201 11.42 -13.68 -5.93
C GLY A 201 10.40 -14.81 -6.07
N LEU A 202 10.13 -15.26 -7.30
CA LEU A 202 9.23 -16.38 -7.56
C LEU A 202 9.77 -17.69 -6.97
N LEU A 203 11.06 -17.99 -7.17
CA LEU A 203 11.70 -19.16 -6.57
C LEU A 203 11.60 -19.15 -5.05
N LYS A 204 11.90 -18.01 -4.42
CA LYS A 204 11.75 -17.84 -2.96
C LYS A 204 10.31 -18.02 -2.51
N LYS A 205 9.34 -17.45 -3.24
CA LYS A 205 7.93 -17.56 -2.91
C LYS A 205 7.44 -19.01 -3.02
N THR A 206 7.80 -19.72 -4.09
CA THR A 206 7.44 -21.14 -4.24
C THR A 206 8.09 -22.01 -3.17
N ALA A 207 9.33 -21.72 -2.77
CA ALA A 207 9.98 -22.43 -1.67
C ALA A 207 9.23 -22.18 -0.34
N ALA A 208 8.87 -20.92 -0.06
CA ALA A 208 8.08 -20.57 1.13
C ALA A 208 6.70 -21.25 1.14
N ASP A 209 6.04 -21.36 -0.02
CA ASP A 209 4.74 -22.04 -0.13
C ASP A 209 4.86 -23.55 0.15
N LEU A 210 5.99 -24.18 -0.18
CA LEU A 210 6.26 -25.58 0.18
C LEU A 210 6.48 -25.78 1.69
N LEU A 211 7.02 -24.77 2.37
CA LEU A 211 7.25 -24.77 3.82
C LEU A 211 5.97 -24.52 4.63
N ALA A 212 4.91 -23.98 4.01
CA ALA A 212 3.65 -23.70 4.71
C ALA A 212 3.00 -24.97 5.32
N ARG A 213 3.11 -26.12 4.65
CA ARG A 213 2.53 -27.39 5.12
C ARG A 213 3.20 -27.92 6.40
N PRO A 214 4.53 -28.08 6.49
CA PRO A 214 5.17 -28.51 7.74
C PRO A 214 4.96 -27.50 8.88
N VAL A 215 4.92 -26.19 8.59
CA VAL A 215 4.58 -25.16 9.59
C VAL A 215 3.17 -25.38 10.14
N ALA A 216 2.17 -25.55 9.26
CA ALA A 216 0.79 -25.80 9.68
C ALA A 216 0.65 -27.08 10.52
N LEU A 217 1.38 -28.14 10.18
CA LEU A 217 1.39 -29.37 10.98
C LEU A 217 1.97 -29.19 12.38
N ALA A 218 2.90 -28.25 12.58
CA ALA A 218 3.50 -27.99 13.89
C ALA A 218 2.67 -27.04 14.76
N PHE A 219 1.96 -26.08 14.16
CA PHE A 219 1.25 -25.02 14.91
C PHE A 219 -0.27 -25.19 14.96
N ASP A 220 -0.87 -25.85 13.97
CA ASP A 220 -2.34 -25.97 13.84
C ASP A 220 -2.87 -27.38 14.15
N SER A 221 -2.00 -28.34 14.45
CA SER A 221 -2.42 -29.72 14.75
C SER A 221 -3.10 -29.84 16.12
N GLU A 222 -4.30 -30.43 16.14
CA GLU A 222 -5.01 -30.73 17.40
C GLU A 222 -4.58 -32.06 18.05
N GLY A 223 -3.77 -32.87 17.35
CA GLY A 223 -3.27 -34.16 17.81
C GLY A 223 -1.78 -34.17 18.19
N PRO A 224 -1.26 -35.28 18.74
CA PRO A 224 0.16 -35.41 19.04
C PRO A 224 0.99 -35.40 17.75
N VAL A 225 2.00 -34.53 17.72
CA VAL A 225 2.92 -34.34 16.60
C VAL A 225 4.25 -35.02 16.92
N SER A 226 4.89 -35.67 15.95
CA SER A 226 6.19 -36.30 16.17
C SER A 226 7.31 -35.28 16.35
N LEU A 227 8.39 -35.67 17.06
CA LEU A 227 9.57 -34.83 17.25
C LEU A 227 10.12 -34.29 15.91
N LEU A 228 10.15 -35.15 14.89
CA LEU A 228 10.65 -34.77 13.56
C LEU A 228 9.74 -33.72 12.92
N GLU A 229 8.43 -33.91 12.94
CA GLU A 229 7.46 -32.95 12.41
C GLU A 229 7.54 -31.60 13.13
N THR A 230 7.64 -31.60 14.47
CA THR A 230 7.83 -30.37 15.25
C THR A 230 9.10 -29.63 14.87
N TRP A 231 10.25 -30.31 14.81
CA TRP A 231 11.51 -29.66 14.41
C TRP A 231 11.48 -29.17 12.97
N THR A 232 10.90 -29.94 12.04
CA THR A 232 10.76 -29.51 10.65
C THR A 232 9.85 -28.30 10.52
N GLY A 233 8.73 -28.23 11.25
CA GLY A 233 7.80 -27.10 11.20
C GLY A 233 8.30 -25.84 11.90
N VAL A 234 9.16 -25.96 12.92
CA VAL A 234 9.77 -24.80 13.60
C VAL A 234 10.92 -24.19 12.78
N VAL A 235 11.66 -25.02 12.04
CA VAL A 235 12.80 -24.57 11.21
C VAL A 235 12.34 -24.06 9.84
N ALA A 236 11.22 -24.57 9.32
CA ALA A 236 10.56 -24.14 8.08
C ALA A 236 9.98 -22.73 8.19
#